data_AF-A0A8S4R152-F1
#
_entry.id   AF-A0A8S4R152-F1
#
_cell.length_a   1.000
_cell.length_b   1.000
_cell.length_c   1.000
_cell.angle_alpha   90.00
_cell.angle_beta   90.00
_cell.angle_gamma   90.00
#
_symmetry.space_group_name_H-M   'P 1'
#
loop_
_entity.id
_entity.type
_entity.pdbx_description
1 polymer ?
#
loop_
_entity_poly.entity_id
_entity_poly.type
_entity_poly.pdbx_seq_one_letter_code
_entity_poly.pdbx_strand_id
1 'polypeptide(L)'
;MFGIKNAKLLLEISYVCLKLQIYTDSYFAYPMLESVEQALNFSKQSVYLYKLEYRGANSFSQIFGDPVGDYGVCHADELMYLFPIHFLNNPFTEEDNKMMDMMVTMWTNFATSGNPNKPVQLPFEWKPATSAKNMEYLAIGKKQVMKSDLASRSRIWAELPLWHNVQQGITL
;
A
#
# COMPACT_ATOMS: atom_id res chain seq x y z
N MET A 1 9.18 31.34 -24.70
CA MET A 1 9.48 31.29 -23.24
C MET A 1 8.60 30.29 -22.45
N PHE A 2 7.77 29.47 -23.10
CA PHE A 2 6.85 28.52 -22.46
C PHE A 2 7.45 27.11 -22.17
N GLY A 3 8.64 26.78 -22.68
CA GLY A 3 9.21 25.42 -22.56
C GLY A 3 10.05 25.14 -21.30
N ILE A 4 10.79 26.13 -20.79
CA ILE A 4 11.78 25.91 -19.72
C ILE A 4 11.13 25.84 -18.33
N LYS A 5 10.07 26.62 -18.08
CA LYS A 5 9.32 26.58 -16.81
C LYS A 5 8.59 25.25 -16.62
N ASN A 6 8.05 24.68 -17.70
CA ASN A 6 7.38 23.39 -17.67
C ASN A 6 8.38 22.24 -17.42
N ALA A 7 9.57 22.29 -18.03
CA ALA A 7 10.62 21.30 -17.79
C ALA A 7 11.13 21.30 -16.32
N LYS A 8 11.30 22.49 -15.72
CA LYS A 8 11.71 22.60 -14.32
C LYS A 8 10.65 22.05 -13.36
N LEU A 9 9.37 22.37 -13.60
CA LEU A 9 8.26 21.86 -12.81
C LEU A 9 8.14 20.33 -12.91
N LEU A 10 8.29 19.76 -14.11
CA LEU A 10 8.28 18.32 -14.32
C LEU A 10 9.44 17.61 -13.60
N LEU A 11 10.62 18.22 -13.59
CA LEU A 11 11.76 17.70 -12.83
C LEU A 11 11.47 17.73 -11.33
N GLU A 12 10.98 18.84 -10.79
CA GLU A 12 10.65 18.97 -9.37
C GLU A 12 9.60 17.93 -8.93
N ILE A 13 8.54 17.73 -9.72
CA ILE A 13 7.53 16.69 -9.47
C ILE A 13 8.16 15.29 -9.49
N SER A 14 9.00 15.00 -10.49
CA SER A 14 9.70 13.71 -10.60
C SER A 14 10.60 13.43 -9.38
N TYR A 15 11.33 14.45 -8.90
CA TYR A 15 12.16 14.35 -7.70
C TYR A 15 11.35 14.09 -6.43
N VAL A 16 10.20 14.75 -6.26
CA VAL A 16 9.31 14.52 -5.10
C VAL A 16 8.76 13.09 -5.13
N CYS A 17 8.26 12.65 -6.28
CA CYS A 17 7.78 11.28 -6.46
C CYS A 17 8.86 10.25 -6.15
N LEU A 18 10.09 10.44 -6.66
CA LEU A 18 11.21 9.53 -6.39
C LEU A 18 11.54 9.46 -4.89
N LYS A 19 11.54 10.60 -4.19
CA LYS A 19 11.76 10.63 -2.73
C LYS A 19 10.69 9.85 -1.99
N LEU A 20 9.41 10.07 -2.30
CA LEU A 20 8.29 9.35 -1.68
C LEU A 20 8.40 7.84 -1.92
N GLN A 21 8.80 7.44 -3.13
CA GLN A 21 9.03 6.03 -3.49
C GLN A 21 10.12 5.36 -2.64
N ILE A 22 11.25 6.04 -2.41
CA ILE A 22 12.34 5.54 -1.55
C ILE A 22 11.85 5.36 -0.09
N TYR A 23 11.06 6.30 0.42
CA TYR A 23 10.49 6.17 1.78
C TYR A 23 9.48 5.03 1.87
N THR A 24 8.60 4.88 0.87
CA THR A 24 7.68 3.74 0.80
C THR A 24 8.43 2.42 0.81
N ASP A 25 9.50 2.31 0.02
CA ASP A 25 10.29 1.07 -0.04
C ASP A 25 10.95 0.74 1.28
N SER A 26 11.68 1.69 1.85
CA SER A 26 12.51 1.45 3.03
C SER A 26 11.71 1.25 4.31
N TYR A 27 10.66 2.05 4.54
CA TYR A 27 9.92 2.02 5.81
C TYR A 27 8.81 0.98 5.83
N PHE A 28 8.22 0.66 4.68
CA PHE A 28 7.01 -0.17 4.62
C PHE A 28 7.19 -1.39 3.74
N ALA A 29 7.50 -1.18 2.47
CA ALA A 29 7.33 -2.23 1.47
C ALA A 29 8.41 -3.33 1.58
N TYR A 30 9.68 -2.98 1.78
CA TYR A 30 10.74 -3.98 1.94
C TYR A 30 10.60 -4.79 3.24
N PRO A 31 10.41 -4.19 4.44
CA PRO A 31 10.15 -4.98 5.64
C PRO A 31 8.91 -5.87 5.54
N MET A 32 7.86 -5.41 4.85
CA MET A 32 6.67 -6.22 4.55
C MET A 32 7.02 -7.42 3.65
N LEU A 33 7.80 -7.23 2.58
CA LEU A 33 8.24 -8.32 1.70
C LEU A 33 8.94 -9.42 2.51
N GLU A 34 9.93 -9.06 3.32
CA GLU A 34 10.67 -10.00 4.17
C GLU A 34 9.75 -10.74 5.15
N SER A 35 8.83 -10.01 5.79
CA SER A 35 7.88 -10.58 6.75
C SER A 35 6.93 -11.58 6.08
N VAL A 36 6.43 -11.26 4.89
CA VAL A 36 5.55 -12.15 4.12
C VAL A 36 6.31 -13.36 3.62
N GLU A 37 7.54 -13.20 3.15
CA GLU A 37 8.38 -14.32 2.72
C GLU A 37 8.63 -15.31 3.87
N GLN A 38 8.96 -14.81 5.06
CA GLN A 38 9.10 -15.65 6.25
C GLN A 38 7.78 -16.33 6.60
N ALA A 39 6.65 -15.60 6.57
CA ALA A 39 5.34 -16.19 6.85
C ALA A 39 5.01 -17.32 5.87
N LEU A 40 5.26 -17.14 4.57
CA LEU A 40 4.99 -18.15 3.55
C LEU A 40 5.93 -19.37 3.63
N ASN A 41 7.19 -19.17 4.04
CA ASN A 41 8.18 -20.25 4.13
C ASN A 41 8.05 -21.08 5.43
N PHE A 42 7.62 -20.46 6.52
CA PHE A 42 7.64 -21.08 7.85
C PHE A 42 6.24 -21.33 8.46
N SER A 43 5.18 -20.80 7.85
CA SER A 43 3.80 -21.05 8.28
C SER A 43 3.03 -21.85 7.23
N LYS A 44 2.02 -22.61 7.68
CA LYS A 44 1.02 -23.25 6.80
C LYS A 44 -0.24 -22.40 6.62
N GLN A 45 -0.30 -21.24 7.27
CA GLN A 45 -1.47 -20.37 7.22
C GLN A 45 -1.47 -19.51 5.97
N SER A 46 -2.67 -19.28 5.43
CA SER A 46 -2.87 -18.39 4.30
C SER A 46 -2.50 -16.94 4.65
N VAL A 47 -1.70 -16.30 3.81
CA VAL A 47 -1.36 -14.88 3.91
C VAL A 47 -2.13 -14.11 2.84
N TYR A 48 -2.91 -13.12 3.24
CA TYR A 48 -3.71 -12.29 2.33
C TYR A 48 -3.11 -10.89 2.26
N LEU A 49 -2.71 -10.46 1.06
CA LEU A 49 -2.09 -9.16 0.83
C LEU A 49 -3.08 -8.23 0.14
N TYR A 50 -3.05 -6.95 0.48
CA TYR A 50 -3.75 -5.91 -0.26
C TYR A 50 -2.89 -4.67 -0.45
N LYS A 51 -3.28 -3.85 -1.41
CA LYS A 51 -2.73 -2.50 -1.61
C LYS A 51 -3.89 -1.55 -1.86
N LEU A 52 -4.01 -0.53 -1.01
CA LEU A 52 -4.99 0.54 -1.23
C LEU A 52 -4.54 1.41 -2.41
N GLU A 53 -5.40 1.53 -3.41
CA GLU A 53 -5.23 2.40 -4.58
C GLU A 53 -6.41 3.38 -4.72
N TYR A 54 -7.41 3.29 -3.83
CA TYR A 54 -8.57 4.16 -3.82
C TYR A 54 -8.23 5.51 -3.17
N ARG A 55 -8.34 6.57 -3.96
CA ARG A 55 -8.21 7.96 -3.52
C ARG A 55 -9.60 8.53 -3.23
N GLY A 56 -9.94 8.67 -1.94
CA GLY A 56 -11.20 9.26 -1.49
C GLY A 56 -11.18 10.78 -1.42
N ALA A 57 -12.25 11.39 -0.90
CA ALA A 57 -12.38 12.86 -0.80
C ALA A 57 -11.43 13.53 0.20
N ASN A 58 -10.86 12.75 1.13
CA ASN A 58 -9.89 13.21 2.13
C ASN A 58 -8.59 12.41 1.97
N SER A 59 -7.46 13.03 2.35
CA SER A 59 -6.18 12.34 2.56
C SER A 59 -5.43 13.01 3.70
N PHE A 60 -4.71 12.23 4.50
CA PHE A 60 -3.87 12.76 5.56
C PHE A 60 -2.72 13.61 5.02
N SER A 61 -2.29 13.38 3.78
CA SER A 61 -1.33 14.25 3.11
C SER A 61 -1.84 15.69 2.94
N GLN A 62 -3.16 15.86 2.76
CA GLN A 62 -3.81 17.17 2.65
C GLN A 62 -4.15 17.77 4.02
N ILE A 63 -4.45 16.93 5.01
CA ILE A 63 -4.80 17.38 6.37
C ILE A 63 -3.56 17.84 7.15
N PHE A 64 -2.45 17.10 7.07
CA PHE A 64 -1.24 17.33 7.85
C PHE A 64 -0.05 17.87 7.05
N GLY A 65 -0.15 17.86 5.72
CA GLY A 65 0.92 18.27 4.81
C GLY A 65 0.52 19.46 3.95
N ASP A 66 0.29 19.20 2.67
CA ASP A 66 0.00 20.21 1.64
C ASP A 66 -1.50 20.18 1.29
N PRO A 67 -2.29 21.19 1.73
CA PRO A 67 -3.75 21.18 1.59
C PRO A 67 -4.28 21.13 0.16
N VAL A 68 -3.47 21.53 -0.82
CA VAL A 68 -3.86 21.58 -2.24
C VAL A 68 -3.16 20.52 -3.09
N GLY A 69 -2.14 19.85 -2.55
CA GLY A 69 -1.40 18.81 -3.24
C GLY A 69 -2.21 17.54 -3.43
N ASP A 70 -1.92 16.82 -4.51
CA ASP A 70 -2.38 15.44 -4.71
C ASP A 70 -1.17 14.55 -5.00
N TYR A 71 -0.84 13.71 -4.02
CA TYR A 71 0.28 12.76 -4.08
C TYR A 71 -0.21 11.32 -4.22
N GLY A 72 -1.51 11.12 -4.50
CA GLY A 72 -2.16 9.82 -4.46
C GLY A 72 -2.55 9.42 -3.04
N VAL A 73 -2.60 8.10 -2.80
CA VAL A 73 -2.94 7.52 -1.49
C VAL A 73 -1.70 7.56 -0.61
N CYS A 74 -1.79 8.18 0.57
CA CYS A 74 -0.70 8.23 1.52
C CYS A 74 -0.89 7.24 2.67
N HIS A 75 0.12 7.15 3.54
CA HIS A 75 0.05 6.33 4.74
C HIS A 75 -1.13 6.76 5.62
N ALA A 76 -1.80 5.77 6.21
CA ALA A 76 -2.97 5.89 7.08
C ALA A 76 -4.28 6.31 6.38
N ASP A 77 -4.30 6.64 5.09
CA ASP A 77 -5.54 6.99 4.39
C ASP A 77 -6.59 5.87 4.47
N GLU A 78 -6.16 4.61 4.60
CA GLU A 78 -7.05 3.47 4.79
C GLU A 78 -7.88 3.52 6.07
N LEU A 79 -7.39 4.22 7.11
CA LEU A 79 -8.07 4.31 8.41
C LEU A 79 -9.39 5.06 8.30
N MET A 80 -9.51 5.98 7.34
CA MET A 80 -10.74 6.72 7.07
C MET A 80 -11.88 5.80 6.62
N TYR A 81 -11.56 4.62 6.09
CA TYR A 81 -12.54 3.63 5.66
C TYR A 81 -12.81 2.53 6.69
N LEU A 82 -12.12 2.57 7.84
CA LEU A 82 -12.23 1.58 8.92
C LEU A 82 -12.79 2.17 10.21
N PHE A 83 -12.49 3.45 10.49
CA PHE A 83 -12.80 4.09 11.75
C PHE A 83 -13.44 5.48 11.53
N PRO A 84 -14.31 5.92 12.44
CA PRO A 84 -14.81 7.29 12.41
C PRO A 84 -13.67 8.27 12.72
N ILE A 85 -13.38 9.18 11.79
CA ILE A 85 -12.37 10.24 11.96
C ILE A 85 -13.07 11.60 11.95
N HIS A 86 -12.96 12.33 13.06
CA HIS A 86 -13.78 13.53 13.30
C HIS A 86 -13.18 14.86 12.82
N PHE A 87 -11.94 14.86 12.33
CA PHE A 87 -11.23 16.07 11.91
C PHE A 87 -10.96 16.11 10.39
N LEU A 88 -11.82 15.45 9.61
CA LEU A 88 -11.75 15.47 8.15
C LEU A 88 -12.32 16.78 7.60
N ASN A 89 -11.71 17.29 6.53
CA ASN A 89 -12.06 18.59 5.95
C ASN A 89 -13.28 18.52 5.02
N ASN A 90 -13.42 17.41 4.28
CA ASN A 90 -14.45 17.24 3.27
C ASN A 90 -15.48 16.18 3.71
N PRO A 91 -16.77 16.32 3.35
CA PRO A 91 -17.73 15.24 3.52
C PRO A 91 -17.36 14.04 2.63
N PHE A 92 -17.67 12.83 3.10
CA PHE A 92 -17.49 11.61 2.31
C PHE A 92 -18.46 11.57 1.12
N THR A 93 -17.97 11.08 -0.02
CA THR A 93 -18.80 10.83 -1.21
C THR A 93 -19.59 9.53 -1.09
N GLU A 94 -20.49 9.27 -2.05
CA GLU A 94 -21.18 7.97 -2.14
C GLU A 94 -20.19 6.83 -2.38
N GLU A 95 -19.16 7.06 -3.18
CA GLU A 95 -18.07 6.10 -3.42
C GLU A 95 -17.23 5.85 -2.17
N ASP A 96 -16.98 6.87 -1.35
CA ASP A 96 -16.27 6.70 -0.07
C ASP A 96 -17.07 5.82 0.89
N ASN A 97 -18.40 6.01 0.95
CA ASN A 97 -19.29 5.17 1.76
C ASN A 97 -19.29 3.70 1.28
N LYS A 98 -19.31 3.47 -0.04
CA LYS A 98 -19.18 2.11 -0.60
C LYS A 98 -17.82 1.48 -0.28
N MET A 99 -16.75 2.28 -0.30
CA MET A 99 -15.42 1.83 0.09
C MET A 99 -15.34 1.49 1.58
N MET A 100 -15.97 2.29 2.46
CA MET A 100 -16.11 2.00 3.89
C MET A 100 -16.79 0.66 4.13
N ASP A 101 -17.98 0.45 3.56
CA ASP A 101 -18.75 -0.79 3.74
C ASP A 101 -17.94 -2.02 3.30
N MET A 102 -17.27 -1.93 2.15
CA MET A 102 -16.44 -3.00 1.63
C MET A 102 -15.21 -3.26 2.50
N MET A 103 -14.47 -2.22 2.90
CA MET A 103 -13.25 -2.37 3.70
C MET A 103 -13.58 -2.99 5.06
N VAL A 104 -14.63 -2.50 5.73
CA VAL A 104 -15.11 -3.07 7.00
C VAL A 104 -15.54 -4.53 6.81
N THR A 105 -16.28 -4.85 5.75
CA THR A 105 -16.70 -6.24 5.46
C THR A 105 -15.48 -7.16 5.27
N MET A 106 -14.49 -6.74 4.49
CA MET A 106 -13.27 -7.53 4.26
C MET A 106 -12.49 -7.80 5.55
N TRP A 107 -12.29 -6.77 6.37
CA TRP A 107 -11.56 -6.87 7.63
C TRP A 107 -12.33 -7.69 8.67
N THR A 108 -13.63 -7.50 8.79
CA THR A 108 -14.48 -8.27 9.73
C THR A 108 -14.59 -9.73 9.33
N ASN A 109 -14.70 -10.04 8.03
CA ASN A 109 -14.63 -11.41 7.52
C ASN A 109 -13.34 -12.12 7.94
N PHE A 110 -12.19 -11.47 7.70
CA PHE A 110 -10.89 -12.02 8.07
C PHE A 110 -10.77 -12.21 9.59
N ALA A 111 -11.17 -11.22 10.39
CA ALA A 111 -11.15 -11.33 11.85
C ALA A 111 -12.06 -12.45 12.38
N THR A 112 -13.18 -12.71 11.71
CA THR A 112 -14.16 -13.73 12.12
C THR A 112 -13.71 -15.15 11.78
N SER A 113 -13.12 -15.36 10.59
CA SER A 113 -12.92 -16.71 10.04
C SER A 113 -11.50 -17.03 9.58
N GLY A 114 -10.60 -16.05 9.57
CA GLY A 114 -9.28 -16.15 8.93
C GLY A 114 -9.33 -16.15 7.40
N ASN A 115 -10.51 -16.01 6.78
CA ASN A 115 -10.68 -15.91 5.33
C ASN A 115 -11.48 -14.64 5.00
N PRO A 116 -10.93 -13.68 4.24
CA PRO A 116 -11.60 -12.42 3.97
C PRO A 116 -12.86 -12.56 3.09
N ASN A 117 -13.10 -13.73 2.47
CA ASN A 117 -14.27 -13.99 1.64
C ASN A 117 -15.44 -14.59 2.42
N LYS A 118 -15.32 -14.77 3.75
CA LYS A 118 -16.33 -15.40 4.60
C LYS A 118 -16.40 -14.72 5.98
N PRO A 119 -17.58 -14.66 6.62
CA PRO A 119 -18.84 -15.29 6.20
C PRO A 119 -19.64 -14.49 5.18
N VAL A 120 -19.43 -13.17 5.09
CA VAL A 120 -20.18 -12.31 4.18
C VAL A 120 -19.57 -12.39 2.78
N GLN A 121 -20.39 -12.67 1.78
CA GLN A 121 -19.92 -12.78 0.41
C GLN A 121 -19.49 -11.42 -0.15
N LEU A 122 -18.30 -11.38 -0.73
CA LEU A 122 -17.77 -10.23 -1.47
C LEU A 122 -18.08 -10.36 -2.98
N PRO A 123 -18.18 -9.25 -3.73
CA PRO A 123 -18.42 -9.29 -5.18
C PRO A 123 -17.18 -9.70 -6.01
N PHE A 124 -16.08 -10.03 -5.34
CA PHE A 124 -14.83 -10.50 -5.88
C PHE A 124 -14.23 -11.56 -4.96
N GLU A 125 -13.22 -12.27 -5.46
CA GLU A 125 -12.49 -13.26 -4.68
C GLU A 125 -11.11 -12.71 -4.30
N TRP A 126 -10.85 -12.55 -3.00
CA TRP A 126 -9.53 -12.21 -2.48
C TRP A 126 -8.76 -13.50 -2.20
N LYS A 127 -7.81 -13.82 -3.09
CA LYS A 127 -6.98 -15.03 -2.99
C LYS A 127 -5.73 -14.75 -2.13
N PRO A 128 -5.25 -15.76 -1.37
CA PRO A 128 -4.01 -15.62 -0.62
C PRO A 128 -2.80 -15.58 -1.57
N ALA A 129 -1.70 -15.02 -1.09
CA ALA A 129 -0.41 -15.07 -1.76
C ALA A 129 0.09 -16.53 -1.81
N THR A 130 0.62 -16.94 -2.96
CA THR A 130 1.05 -18.33 -3.19
C THR A 130 2.54 -18.52 -2.96
N SER A 131 3.34 -17.47 -3.17
CA SER A 131 4.79 -17.50 -2.98
C SER A 131 5.38 -16.10 -2.81
N ALA A 132 6.55 -16.04 -2.17
CA ALA A 132 7.33 -14.81 -2.03
C ALA A 132 7.78 -14.20 -3.38
N LYS A 133 7.79 -15.01 -4.44
CA LYS A 133 8.07 -14.56 -5.81
C LYS A 133 6.87 -13.86 -6.44
N ASN A 134 5.68 -14.47 -6.34
CA ASN A 134 4.49 -13.96 -7.02
C ASN A 134 3.83 -12.80 -6.26
N MET A 135 3.84 -12.84 -4.92
CA MET A 135 3.26 -11.83 -4.03
C MET A 135 1.89 -11.34 -4.50
N GLU A 136 0.95 -12.26 -4.73
CA GLU A 136 -0.39 -11.92 -5.18
C GLU A 136 -1.12 -11.09 -4.11
N TYR A 137 -1.78 -10.03 -4.56
CA TYR A 137 -2.45 -9.09 -3.69
C TYR A 137 -3.72 -8.55 -4.32
N LEU A 138 -4.63 -8.12 -3.47
CA LEU A 138 -5.82 -7.39 -3.90
C LEU A 138 -5.49 -5.90 -4.04
N ALA A 139 -5.53 -5.39 -5.27
CA ALA A 139 -5.49 -3.95 -5.49
C ALA A 139 -6.88 -3.36 -5.25
N ILE A 140 -6.99 -2.50 -4.23
CA ILE A 140 -8.25 -1.90 -3.78
C ILE A 140 -8.34 -0.48 -4.34
N GLY A 141 -8.74 -0.36 -5.60
CA GLY A 141 -9.05 0.93 -6.23
C GLY A 141 -10.55 1.19 -6.28
N LYS A 142 -11.02 1.90 -7.31
CA LYS A 142 -12.45 1.98 -7.66
C LYS A 142 -13.07 0.61 -7.97
N LYS A 143 -12.23 -0.35 -8.36
CA LYS A 143 -12.55 -1.77 -8.51
C LYS A 143 -11.49 -2.59 -7.78
N GLN A 144 -11.88 -3.77 -7.35
CA GLN A 144 -11.02 -4.71 -6.65
C GLN A 144 -10.51 -5.73 -7.66
N VAL A 145 -9.19 -5.79 -7.80
CA VAL A 145 -8.55 -6.61 -8.83
C VAL A 145 -7.37 -7.33 -8.21
N MET A 146 -7.31 -8.65 -8.35
CA MET A 146 -6.12 -9.41 -8.00
C MET A 146 -4.98 -9.06 -8.95
N LYS A 147 -3.84 -8.68 -8.39
CA LYS A 147 -2.59 -8.42 -9.10
C LYS A 147 -1.48 -9.27 -8.48
N SER A 148 -0.32 -9.26 -9.12
CA SER A 148 0.90 -9.91 -8.65
C SER A 148 2.05 -8.90 -8.62
N ASP A 149 3.19 -9.33 -8.07
CA ASP A 149 4.41 -8.56 -8.00
C ASP A 149 4.31 -7.32 -7.09
N LEU A 150 3.65 -7.48 -5.92
CA LEU A 150 3.59 -6.42 -4.91
C LEU A 150 4.99 -5.99 -4.50
N ALA A 151 5.21 -4.67 -4.42
CA ALA A 151 6.45 -4.07 -3.93
C ALA A 151 7.73 -4.48 -4.68
N SER A 152 7.63 -4.85 -5.96
CA SER A 152 8.77 -5.38 -6.73
C SER A 152 10.01 -4.50 -6.77
N ARG A 153 9.83 -3.17 -6.87
CA ARG A 153 10.92 -2.18 -6.77
C ARG A 153 11.70 -2.33 -5.46
N SER A 154 11.03 -2.62 -4.36
CA SER A 154 11.63 -2.68 -3.02
C SER A 154 12.55 -3.89 -2.86
N ARG A 155 12.57 -4.86 -3.79
CA ARG A 155 13.50 -6.00 -3.75
C ARG A 155 14.97 -5.60 -3.88
N ILE A 156 15.26 -4.44 -4.49
CA ILE A 156 16.64 -3.90 -4.56
C ILE A 156 17.26 -3.71 -3.17
N TRP A 157 16.45 -3.48 -2.13
CA TRP A 157 16.94 -3.32 -0.76
C TRP A 157 17.57 -4.59 -0.19
N ALA A 158 17.20 -5.78 -0.70
CA ALA A 158 17.83 -7.04 -0.34
C ALA A 158 19.24 -7.19 -0.93
N GLU A 159 19.55 -6.47 -2.01
CA GLU A 159 20.87 -6.50 -2.66
C GLU A 159 21.86 -5.54 -1.99
N LEU A 160 21.36 -4.61 -1.16
CA LEU A 160 22.21 -3.64 -0.48
C LEU A 160 23.03 -4.34 0.63
N PRO A 161 24.30 -3.94 0.81
CA PRO A 161 25.13 -4.52 1.83
C PRO A 161 24.58 -4.17 3.22
N LEU A 162 24.14 -5.18 3.95
CA LEU A 162 23.70 -5.00 5.34
C LEU A 162 24.88 -4.53 6.18
N TRP A 163 24.65 -3.56 7.06
CA TRP A 163 25.71 -2.98 7.89
C TRP A 163 26.49 -4.03 8.72
N HIS A 164 25.81 -5.10 9.14
CA HIS A 164 26.43 -6.24 9.83
C HIS A 164 27.42 -7.04 8.94
N ASN A 165 27.19 -7.07 7.62
CA ASN A 165 28.08 -7.72 6.66
C ASN A 165 29.26 -6.81 6.28
N VAL A 166 29.04 -5.49 6.29
CA VAL A 166 30.07 -4.47 6.00
C VAL A 166 31.11 -4.40 7.13
N GLN A 167 30.69 -4.52 8.39
CA GLN A 167 31.62 -4.46 9.53
C GLN A 167 32.48 -5.72 9.71
N GLN A 168 32.09 -6.86 9.13
CA GLN A 168 32.85 -8.11 9.23
C GLN A 168 33.93 -8.27 8.15
N GLY A 169 34.14 -7.29 7.27
CA GLY A 169 35.24 -7.33 6.29
C GLY A 169 35.13 -8.46 5.26
N ILE A 170 33.94 -9.04 5.08
CA ILE A 170 33.70 -10.07 4.07
C ILE A 170 33.41 -9.35 2.75
N THR A 171 34.48 -9.09 2.01
CA THR A 171 34.41 -8.79 0.57
C THR A 171 34.00 -10.05 -0.18
N LEU A 172 32.98 -9.94 -1.05
CA LEU A 172 32.58 -10.98 -2.01
C LEU A 172 33.72 -11.36 -2.96
#